data_AF-A0A291GMB5-F1
#
_entry.id   AF-A0A291GMB5-F1
#
_cell.length_a   1.000
_cell.length_b   1.000
_cell.length_c   1.000
_cell.angle_alpha   90.00
_cell.angle_beta   90.00
_cell.angle_gamma   90.00
#
_symmetry.space_group_name_H-M   'P 1'
#
loop_
_entity.id
_entity.type
_entity.pdbx_description
1 polymer ?
#
loop_
_entity_poly.entity_id
_entity_poly.type
_entity_poly.pdbx_seq_one_letter_code
_entity_poly.pdbx_strand_id
1 'polypeptide(L)'
;MKTTTLAAAFSFFSTYPDNPRWSWSAVSPDSKTVAVTIWEHEVGDDGSIDCFGDPGLTTWTSKPGNQERIRNLQIARDNCDALFHVIWVTARNLEENPWTIAGRYPEEHFMMKLIDLNEVTGEFSAVLVDPASAGHELRTMSDRPTKPPVYSLRIRTDRRRTSEATSRRAIATCPTCFMALPATGICDTCE
;
A
#
# COMPACT_ATOMS: atom_id res chain seq x y z
N MET A 1 -12.47 14.81 -7.82
CA MET A 1 -11.32 14.23 -7.10
C MET A 1 -10.19 13.94 -8.09
N LYS A 2 -8.93 14.09 -7.69
CA LYS A 2 -7.79 13.83 -8.58
C LYS A 2 -7.50 12.32 -8.58
N THR A 3 -7.56 11.69 -9.74
CA THR A 3 -7.23 10.26 -9.87
C THR A 3 -5.71 10.06 -9.89
N THR A 4 -5.26 8.91 -9.39
CA THR A 4 -3.84 8.54 -9.32
C THR A 4 -3.57 7.22 -10.02
N THR A 5 -2.30 6.89 -10.25
CA THR A 5 -1.92 5.52 -10.63
C THR A 5 -1.98 4.61 -9.40
N LEU A 6 -2.09 3.29 -9.60
CA LEU A 6 -2.19 2.35 -8.48
C LEU A 6 -0.92 2.37 -7.64
N ALA A 7 0.23 2.38 -8.30
CA ALA A 7 1.53 2.52 -7.64
C ALA A 7 1.65 3.83 -6.84
N ALA A 8 1.12 4.95 -7.36
CA ALA A 8 1.12 6.21 -6.62
C ALA A 8 0.18 6.17 -5.41
N ALA A 9 -0.98 5.52 -5.53
CA ALA A 9 -1.92 5.34 -4.42
C ALA A 9 -1.33 4.46 -3.30
N PHE A 10 -0.65 3.36 -3.63
CA PHE A 10 0.04 2.55 -2.62
C PHE A 10 1.24 3.27 -1.99
N SER A 11 2.04 3.96 -2.82
CA SER A 11 3.19 4.75 -2.34
C SER A 11 2.78 5.87 -1.39
N PHE A 12 1.56 6.41 -1.51
CA PHE A 12 1.05 7.42 -0.58
C PHE A 12 1.06 6.92 0.87
N PHE A 13 0.75 5.63 1.09
CA PHE A 13 0.80 4.99 2.40
C PHE A 13 2.14 4.30 2.71
N SER A 14 3.18 4.52 1.90
CA SER A 14 4.47 3.81 2.02
C SER A 14 4.34 2.28 1.95
N THR A 15 3.35 1.79 1.19
CA THR A 15 3.11 0.36 0.96
C THR A 15 3.55 -0.03 -0.45
N TYR A 16 3.97 -1.28 -0.62
CA TYR A 16 4.46 -1.79 -1.90
C TYR A 16 3.73 -3.08 -2.28
N PRO A 17 2.97 -3.09 -3.40
CA PRO A 17 2.30 -4.30 -3.86
C PRO A 17 3.32 -5.31 -4.39
N ASP A 18 3.04 -6.61 -4.22
CA ASP A 18 3.86 -7.67 -4.81
C ASP A 18 3.90 -7.55 -6.34
N ASN A 19 2.77 -7.15 -6.95
CA ASN A 19 2.69 -6.90 -8.38
C ASN A 19 1.74 -5.74 -8.74
N PRO A 20 2.26 -4.63 -9.27
CA PRO A 20 1.46 -3.41 -9.52
C PRO A 20 0.36 -3.56 -10.59
N ARG A 21 0.27 -4.70 -11.30
CA ARG A 21 -0.78 -4.94 -12.30
C ARG A 21 -2.02 -5.65 -11.75
N TRP A 22 -1.86 -6.48 -10.72
CA TRP A 22 -2.95 -7.32 -10.22
C TRP A 22 -3.11 -7.30 -8.70
N SER A 23 -2.19 -6.70 -7.95
CA SER A 23 -2.31 -6.57 -6.50
C SER A 23 -3.51 -5.71 -6.11
N TRP A 24 -4.31 -6.21 -5.19
CA TRP A 24 -5.46 -5.51 -4.60
C TRP A 24 -5.15 -4.96 -3.21
N SER A 25 -3.94 -5.19 -2.72
CA SER A 25 -3.47 -4.69 -1.45
C SER A 25 -1.96 -4.60 -1.46
N ALA A 26 -1.40 -3.97 -0.45
CA ALA A 26 0.03 -3.85 -0.23
C ALA A 26 0.32 -3.67 1.26
N VAL A 27 1.55 -3.99 1.64
CA VAL A 27 2.05 -3.83 3.00
C VAL A 27 3.31 -2.96 2.99
N SER A 28 3.56 -2.23 4.08
CA SER A 28 4.83 -1.53 4.30
C SER A 28 5.94 -2.52 4.69
N PRO A 29 7.23 -2.19 4.46
CA PRO A 29 8.34 -3.10 4.79
C PRO A 29 8.44 -3.50 6.26
N ASP A 30 7.92 -2.67 7.17
CA ASP A 30 7.86 -2.93 8.62
C ASP A 30 6.61 -3.70 9.06
N SER A 31 5.71 -4.04 8.13
CA SER A 31 4.42 -4.69 8.41
C SER A 31 3.53 -3.94 9.40
N LYS A 32 3.66 -2.60 9.46
CA LYS A 32 2.86 -1.71 10.31
C LYS A 32 1.80 -0.91 9.57
N THR A 33 1.80 -0.97 8.25
CA THR A 33 0.82 -0.31 7.40
C THR A 33 0.34 -1.28 6.33
N VAL A 34 -0.98 -1.43 6.24
CA VAL A 34 -1.64 -2.19 5.18
C VAL A 34 -2.54 -1.25 4.40
N ALA A 35 -2.52 -1.34 3.07
CA ALA A 35 -3.41 -0.60 2.19
C ALA A 35 -4.17 -1.59 1.30
N VAL A 36 -5.48 -1.39 1.14
CA VAL A 36 -6.35 -2.28 0.36
C VAL A 36 -7.16 -1.45 -0.64
N THR A 37 -7.29 -1.94 -1.86
CA THR A 37 -8.17 -1.34 -2.87
C THR A 37 -9.60 -1.83 -2.68
N ILE A 38 -10.55 -0.90 -2.61
CA ILE A 38 -11.98 -1.20 -2.43
C ILE A 38 -12.78 -0.42 -3.46
N TRP A 39 -13.80 -1.06 -4.04
CA TRP A 39 -14.75 -0.36 -4.91
C TRP A 39 -15.64 0.55 -4.07
N GLU A 40 -15.68 1.83 -4.41
CA GLU A 40 -16.43 2.83 -3.63
C GLU A 40 -17.93 2.52 -3.55
N HIS A 41 -18.50 1.88 -4.59
CA HIS A 41 -19.92 1.53 -4.64
C HIS A 41 -20.28 0.24 -3.89
N GLU A 42 -19.29 -0.54 -3.43
CA GLU A 42 -19.52 -1.71 -2.58
C GLU A 42 -19.66 -1.34 -1.09
N VAL A 43 -19.31 -0.11 -0.73
CA VAL A 43 -19.42 0.39 0.65
C VAL A 43 -20.79 1.00 0.85
N GLY A 44 -21.49 0.54 1.90
CA GLY A 44 -22.78 1.06 2.30
C GLY A 44 -22.69 2.52 2.77
N ASP A 45 -23.84 3.20 2.80
CA ASP A 45 -23.92 4.59 3.28
C ASP A 45 -23.41 4.74 4.71
N ASP A 46 -23.55 3.69 5.53
CA ASP A 46 -23.05 3.59 6.90
C ASP A 46 -21.54 3.38 7.01
N GLY A 47 -20.82 3.32 5.89
CA GLY A 47 -19.37 3.09 5.84
C GLY A 47 -18.97 1.63 6.02
N SER A 48 -19.92 0.70 6.04
CA SER A 48 -19.63 -0.73 6.13
C SER A 48 -19.41 -1.36 4.75
N ILE A 49 -18.59 -2.40 4.72
CA ILE A 49 -18.48 -3.33 3.59
C ILE A 49 -18.62 -4.74 4.13
N ASP A 50 -19.37 -5.56 3.41
CA ASP A 50 -19.53 -6.98 3.69
C ASP A 50 -19.51 -7.73 2.35
N CYS A 51 -18.49 -8.56 2.16
CA CYS A 51 -18.38 -9.40 0.97
C CYS A 51 -18.66 -10.89 1.24
N PHE A 52 -19.22 -11.23 2.40
CA PHE A 52 -19.66 -12.59 2.68
C PHE A 52 -20.87 -12.98 1.82
N GLY A 53 -20.80 -14.18 1.23
CA GLY A 53 -21.84 -14.70 0.35
C GLY A 53 -21.88 -14.04 -1.02
N ASP A 54 -20.83 -13.30 -1.41
CA ASP A 54 -20.74 -12.66 -2.72
C ASP A 54 -20.94 -13.69 -3.85
N PRO A 55 -21.91 -13.49 -4.77
CA PRO A 55 -22.19 -14.46 -5.83
C PRO A 55 -21.03 -14.60 -6.83
N GLY A 56 -20.13 -13.62 -6.88
CA GLY A 56 -18.90 -13.61 -7.65
C GLY A 56 -17.72 -14.28 -6.97
N LEU A 57 -17.86 -14.83 -5.75
CA LEU A 57 -16.78 -15.40 -4.94
C LEU A 57 -15.85 -16.32 -5.74
N THR A 58 -16.44 -17.28 -6.45
CA THR A 58 -15.71 -18.27 -7.26
C THR A 58 -14.81 -17.64 -8.33
N THR A 59 -15.13 -16.42 -8.77
CA THR A 59 -14.39 -15.68 -9.80
C THR A 59 -13.11 -15.04 -9.25
N TRP A 60 -13.01 -14.84 -7.94
CA TRP A 60 -11.89 -14.11 -7.34
C TRP A 60 -11.14 -14.87 -6.25
N THR A 61 -11.72 -15.90 -5.63
CA THR A 61 -11.06 -16.67 -4.55
C THR A 61 -9.65 -17.15 -4.93
N SER A 62 -9.49 -17.72 -6.13
CA SER A 62 -8.22 -18.29 -6.60
C SER A 62 -7.25 -17.27 -7.22
N LYS A 63 -7.64 -16.00 -7.33
CA LYS A 63 -6.80 -14.98 -7.97
C LYS A 63 -5.61 -14.64 -7.06
N PRO A 64 -4.39 -14.47 -7.62
CA PRO A 64 -3.22 -14.07 -6.84
C PRO A 64 -3.43 -12.80 -6.01
N GLY A 65 -4.17 -11.82 -6.56
CA GLY A 65 -4.52 -10.58 -5.85
C GLY A 65 -5.38 -10.81 -4.61
N ASN A 66 -6.28 -11.81 -4.63
CA ASN A 66 -7.05 -12.18 -3.45
C ASN A 66 -6.18 -12.88 -2.41
N GLN A 67 -5.31 -13.79 -2.85
CA GLN A 67 -4.41 -14.52 -1.95
C GLN A 67 -3.43 -13.55 -1.25
N GLU A 68 -2.96 -12.53 -1.96
CA GLU A 68 -2.20 -11.42 -1.36
C GLU A 68 -3.05 -10.61 -0.39
N ARG A 69 -4.30 -10.28 -0.76
CA ARG A 69 -5.24 -9.57 0.11
C ARG A 69 -5.50 -10.29 1.42
N ILE A 70 -5.72 -11.60 1.39
CA ILE A 70 -5.90 -12.43 2.59
C ILE A 70 -4.70 -12.28 3.52
N ARG A 71 -3.48 -12.47 2.99
CA ARG A 71 -2.24 -12.32 3.79
C ARG A 71 -2.10 -10.93 4.38
N ASN A 72 -2.39 -9.89 3.60
CA ASN A 72 -2.27 -8.51 4.06
C ASN A 72 -3.35 -8.15 5.10
N LEU A 73 -4.57 -8.70 4.99
CA LEU A 73 -5.62 -8.53 6.00
C LEU A 73 -5.29 -9.28 7.30
N GLN A 74 -4.66 -10.46 7.22
CA GLN A 74 -4.11 -11.14 8.40
C GLN A 74 -3.05 -10.26 9.09
N ILE A 75 -2.15 -9.64 8.32
CA ILE A 75 -1.17 -8.68 8.87
C ILE A 75 -1.88 -7.49 9.54
N ALA A 76 -2.90 -6.92 8.90
CA ALA A 76 -3.66 -5.80 9.49
C ALA A 76 -4.27 -6.20 10.84
N ARG A 77 -4.90 -7.37 10.91
CA ARG A 77 -5.47 -7.92 12.15
C ARG A 77 -4.41 -8.08 13.23
N ASP A 78 -3.28 -8.69 12.89
CA ASP A 78 -2.32 -9.16 13.87
C ASP A 78 -1.33 -8.05 14.31
N ASN A 79 -1.07 -7.06 13.44
CA ASN A 79 -0.01 -6.07 13.65
C ASN A 79 -0.46 -4.60 13.65
N CYS A 80 -1.68 -4.30 13.18
CA CYS A 80 -2.16 -2.95 12.90
C CYS A 80 -3.50 -2.64 13.58
N ASP A 81 -3.82 -3.28 14.72
CA ASP A 81 -5.09 -3.12 15.44
C ASP A 81 -6.34 -3.38 14.57
N ALA A 82 -6.19 -4.30 13.60
CA ALA A 82 -7.19 -4.60 12.58
C ALA A 82 -7.51 -3.41 11.64
N LEU A 83 -6.65 -2.40 11.56
CA LEU A 83 -6.82 -1.24 10.71
C LEU A 83 -6.05 -1.37 9.39
N PHE A 84 -6.64 -0.86 8.32
CA PHE A 84 -5.98 -0.70 7.03
C PHE A 84 -6.43 0.58 6.33
N HIS A 85 -5.52 1.12 5.51
CA HIS A 85 -5.82 2.24 4.63
C HIS A 85 -6.60 1.79 3.40
N VAL A 86 -7.49 2.66 2.91
CA VAL A 86 -8.30 2.37 1.74
C VAL A 86 -7.78 3.14 0.53
N ILE A 87 -7.68 2.45 -0.59
CA ILE A 87 -7.56 3.07 -1.91
C ILE A 87 -8.90 2.85 -2.61
N TRP A 88 -9.66 3.92 -2.76
CA TRP A 88 -10.94 3.87 -3.43
C TRP A 88 -10.75 3.63 -4.92
N VAL A 89 -11.60 2.78 -5.48
CA VAL A 89 -11.69 2.50 -6.91
C VAL A 89 -13.10 2.85 -7.36
N THR A 90 -13.21 3.68 -8.39
CA THR A 90 -14.50 4.04 -8.99
C THR A 90 -14.73 3.28 -10.28
N ALA A 91 -15.93 2.73 -10.44
CA ALA A 91 -16.35 2.10 -11.68
C ALA A 91 -16.70 3.17 -12.73
N ARG A 92 -16.42 2.87 -14.00
CA ARG A 92 -16.87 3.68 -15.13
C ARG A 92 -18.36 3.51 -15.39
N ASN A 93 -18.82 2.27 -15.28
CA ASN A 93 -20.20 1.89 -15.47
C ASN A 93 -20.52 0.76 -14.49
N LEU A 94 -21.56 0.96 -13.67
CA LEU A 94 -22.00 -0.03 -12.68
C LEU A 94 -22.80 -1.17 -13.30
N GLU A 95 -23.29 -0.99 -14.52
CA GLU A 95 -24.06 -2.00 -15.27
C GLU A 95 -23.15 -2.99 -16.02
N GLU A 96 -21.85 -2.72 -16.13
CA GLU A 96 -20.87 -3.61 -16.77
C GLU A 96 -20.39 -4.72 -15.81
N ASN A 97 -20.27 -5.95 -16.29
CA ASN A 97 -19.64 -7.04 -15.53
C ASN A 97 -18.67 -7.82 -16.42
N PRO A 98 -17.34 -7.80 -16.17
CA PRO A 98 -16.67 -7.17 -15.02
C PRO A 98 -16.63 -5.64 -15.09
N TRP A 99 -16.62 -4.97 -13.92
CA TRP A 99 -16.49 -3.52 -13.85
C TRP A 99 -15.14 -3.04 -14.39
N THR A 100 -15.18 -1.89 -15.06
CA THR A 100 -13.99 -1.21 -15.56
C THR A 100 -13.65 0.01 -14.69
N ILE A 101 -12.35 0.21 -14.42
CA ILE A 101 -11.88 1.28 -13.53
C ILE A 101 -11.99 2.63 -14.25
N ALA A 102 -12.74 3.58 -13.67
CA ALA A 102 -12.73 4.99 -14.05
C ALA A 102 -11.61 5.76 -13.34
N GLY A 103 -11.38 5.47 -12.07
CA GLY A 103 -10.44 6.19 -11.23
C GLY A 103 -10.05 5.42 -9.99
N ARG A 104 -8.98 5.90 -9.37
CA ARG A 104 -8.51 5.44 -8.07
C ARG A 104 -7.84 6.57 -7.32
N TYR A 105 -7.94 6.57 -6.00
CA TYR A 105 -7.32 7.57 -5.14
C TYR A 105 -7.22 7.05 -3.70
N PRO A 106 -6.18 7.43 -2.94
CA PRO A 106 -6.05 7.06 -1.53
C PRO A 106 -7.09 7.80 -0.66
N GLU A 107 -7.60 7.14 0.38
CA GLU A 107 -8.37 7.79 1.45
C GLU A 107 -7.42 8.42 2.48
N GLU A 108 -7.59 9.72 2.73
CA GLU A 108 -6.65 10.48 3.57
C GLU A 108 -7.17 10.68 5.00
N HIS A 109 -8.48 10.62 5.21
CA HIS A 109 -9.08 11.01 6.49
C HIS A 109 -9.49 9.82 7.33
N PHE A 110 -9.88 8.73 6.68
CA PHE A 110 -10.46 7.57 7.33
C PHE A 110 -9.67 6.31 7.03
N MET A 111 -9.82 5.34 7.90
CA MET A 111 -9.33 3.99 7.71
C MET A 111 -10.51 3.03 7.78
N MET A 112 -10.31 1.79 7.37
CA MET A 112 -11.27 0.73 7.65
C MET A 112 -10.72 -0.17 8.75
N LYS A 113 -11.62 -0.56 9.65
CA LYS A 113 -11.37 -1.58 10.67
C LYS A 113 -11.98 -2.89 10.21
N LEU A 114 -11.15 -3.91 10.07
CA LEU A 114 -11.54 -5.27 9.79
C LEU A 114 -12.35 -5.83 10.97
N ILE A 115 -13.52 -6.37 10.69
CA ILE A 115 -14.43 -6.97 11.67
C ILE A 115 -14.31 -8.49 11.62
N ASP A 116 -14.42 -9.07 10.42
CA ASP A 116 -14.29 -10.52 10.21
C ASP A 116 -13.55 -10.82 8.91
N LEU A 117 -12.86 -11.95 8.86
CA LEU A 117 -12.09 -12.43 7.71
C LEU A 117 -12.19 -13.95 7.62
N ASN A 118 -12.73 -14.43 6.51
CA ASN A 118 -12.59 -15.82 6.10
C ASN A 118 -11.24 -16.01 5.40
N GLU A 119 -10.27 -16.57 6.11
CA GLU A 119 -8.90 -16.76 5.61
C GLU A 119 -8.80 -17.78 4.46
N VAL A 120 -9.84 -18.59 4.24
CA VAL A 120 -9.87 -19.57 3.15
C VAL A 120 -10.36 -18.93 1.86
N THR A 121 -11.43 -18.14 1.94
CA THR A 121 -12.11 -17.58 0.76
C THR A 121 -11.65 -16.17 0.43
N GLY A 122 -11.24 -15.40 1.44
CA GLY A 122 -10.93 -13.98 1.37
C GLY A 122 -12.15 -13.06 1.44
N GLU A 123 -13.30 -13.60 1.83
CA GLU A 123 -14.45 -12.82 2.25
C GLU A 123 -14.12 -12.11 3.57
N PHE A 124 -14.55 -10.88 3.71
CA PHE A 124 -14.31 -10.07 4.89
C PHE A 124 -15.42 -9.03 5.06
N SER A 125 -15.54 -8.54 6.28
CA SER A 125 -16.36 -7.38 6.61
C SER A 125 -15.51 -6.33 7.30
N ALA A 126 -15.77 -5.06 7.01
CA ALA A 126 -15.05 -3.95 7.59
C ALA A 126 -15.94 -2.72 7.73
N VAL A 127 -15.55 -1.81 8.61
CA VAL A 127 -16.28 -0.57 8.87
C VAL A 127 -15.33 0.62 8.78
N LEU A 128 -15.81 1.72 8.21
CA LEU A 128 -15.08 2.97 8.14
C LEU A 128 -14.98 3.59 9.55
N VAL A 129 -13.78 4.01 9.90
CA VAL A 129 -13.46 4.56 11.22
C VAL A 129 -12.57 5.78 11.12
N ASP A 130 -12.65 6.63 12.15
CA ASP A 130 -11.73 7.73 12.35
C ASP A 130 -10.49 7.25 13.14
N PRO A 131 -9.31 7.18 12.51
CA PRO A 131 -8.10 6.70 13.19
C PRO A 131 -7.62 7.64 14.29
N ALA A 132 -8.03 8.91 14.29
CA ALA A 132 -7.63 9.90 15.29
C ALA A 132 -8.52 9.89 16.55
N SER A 133 -9.70 9.27 16.45
CA SER A 133 -10.66 9.17 17.55
C SER A 133 -10.28 8.05 18.53
N ALA A 134 -10.55 8.27 19.83
CA ALA A 134 -10.32 7.24 20.84
C ALA A 134 -11.23 6.04 20.58
N GLY A 135 -10.65 4.87 20.31
CA GLY A 135 -11.40 3.65 20.03
C GLY A 135 -11.91 3.50 18.61
N HIS A 136 -11.47 4.36 17.67
CA HIS A 136 -11.83 4.29 16.25
C HIS A 136 -13.34 4.38 16.01
N GLU A 137 -13.92 5.52 16.39
CA GLU A 137 -15.32 5.86 16.16
C GLU A 137 -15.74 5.59 14.71
N LEU A 138 -16.93 5.00 14.56
CA LEU A 138 -17.52 4.70 13.27
C LEU A 138 -17.79 5.98 12.47
N ARG A 139 -17.58 5.91 11.17
CA ARG A 139 -17.85 6.99 10.21
C ARG A 139 -18.72 6.46 9.08
N THR A 140 -19.53 7.34 8.54
CA THR A 140 -20.35 7.08 7.36
C THR A 140 -19.66 7.62 6.12
N MET A 141 -20.09 7.15 4.94
CA MET A 141 -19.58 7.71 3.68
C MET A 141 -19.93 9.20 3.52
N SER A 142 -21.03 9.64 4.13
CA SER A 142 -21.46 11.05 4.14
C SER A 142 -20.57 11.96 4.99
N ASP A 143 -19.82 11.41 5.96
CA ASP A 143 -18.88 12.17 6.80
C ASP A 143 -17.60 12.54 6.05
N ARG A 144 -17.41 11.98 4.86
CA ARG A 144 -16.21 12.17 4.05
C ARG A 144 -16.07 13.61 3.58
N PRO A 145 -14.93 14.28 3.86
CA PRO A 145 -14.71 15.63 3.37
C PRO A 145 -14.83 15.69 1.85
N THR A 146 -15.82 16.45 1.36
CA THR A 146 -16.03 16.67 -0.08
C THR A 146 -14.98 17.58 -0.70
N LYS A 147 -14.26 18.35 0.11
CA LYS A 147 -13.09 19.12 -0.33
C LYS A 147 -11.86 18.22 -0.25
N PRO A 148 -11.03 18.17 -1.31
CA PRO A 148 -9.75 17.49 -1.22
C PRO A 148 -8.97 18.09 -0.05
N PRO A 149 -8.34 17.26 0.80
CA PRO A 149 -7.43 17.78 1.79
C PRO A 149 -6.40 18.60 1.03
N VAL A 150 -6.13 19.80 1.52
CA VAL A 150 -5.10 20.64 0.93
C VAL A 150 -3.82 19.86 1.08
N TYR A 151 -3.36 19.28 -0.03
CA TYR A 151 -2.09 18.58 -0.12
C TYR A 151 -1.01 19.62 0.17
N SER A 152 -0.76 19.91 1.45
CA SER A 152 0.50 20.47 1.87
C SER A 152 1.47 19.33 1.63
N LEU A 153 1.97 19.27 0.40
CA LEU A 153 3.30 18.77 0.13
C LEU A 153 4.13 19.45 1.21
N ARG A 154 4.46 18.73 2.29
CA ARG A 154 5.64 19.05 3.07
C ARG A 154 6.75 18.81 2.06
N ILE A 155 6.97 19.82 1.22
CA ILE A 155 8.23 20.07 0.58
C ILE A 155 9.16 20.08 1.79
N ARG A 156 9.83 18.96 2.02
CA ARG A 156 11.08 18.97 2.77
C ARG A 156 11.84 20.08 2.09
N THR A 157 11.91 21.24 2.75
CA THR A 157 12.80 22.32 2.36
C THR A 157 14.12 21.64 2.11
N ASP A 158 14.48 21.64 0.84
CA ASP A 158 15.69 21.05 0.32
C ASP A 158 16.82 21.61 1.17
N ARG A 159 17.25 20.81 2.16
CA ARG A 159 18.44 21.10 2.93
C ARG A 159 19.53 20.82 1.93
N ARG A 160 19.84 21.87 1.16
CA ARG A 160 20.96 22.06 0.24
C ARG A 160 22.13 21.24 0.76
N ARG A 161 22.19 19.98 0.33
CA ARG A 161 23.31 19.10 0.58
C ARG A 161 24.29 19.54 -0.49
N THR A 162 25.23 20.38 -0.09
CA THR A 162 26.48 20.57 -0.81
C THR A 162 26.98 19.19 -1.20
N SER A 163 26.90 18.89 -2.49
CA SER A 163 27.48 17.71 -3.10
C SER A 163 28.99 17.91 -3.11
N GLU A 164 29.66 17.59 -2.00
CA GLU A 164 31.07 17.19 -2.06
C GLU A 164 31.09 15.74 -2.55
N ALA A 165 31.29 15.62 -3.86
CA ALA A 165 31.54 14.36 -4.53
C ALA A 165 32.88 13.80 -4.05
N THR A 166 32.88 13.04 -2.95
CA THR A 166 33.99 12.12 -2.68
C THR A 166 33.72 10.83 -3.45
N SER A 167 34.24 10.79 -4.67
CA SER A 167 34.47 9.57 -5.44
C SER A 167 35.26 8.57 -4.58
N ARG A 168 34.57 7.66 -3.89
CA ARG A 168 35.19 6.40 -3.44
C ARG A 168 35.43 5.54 -4.67
N ARG A 169 36.62 5.69 -5.28
CA ARG A 169 37.15 4.70 -6.22
C ARG A 169 37.22 3.37 -5.46
N ALA A 170 36.66 2.31 -6.04
CA ALA A 170 36.89 0.95 -5.56
C ALA A 170 38.40 0.69 -5.60
N ILE A 171 39.02 0.46 -4.44
CA ILE A 171 40.42 0.07 -4.34
C ILE A 171 40.47 -1.42 -4.67
N ALA A 172 41.14 -1.79 -5.76
CA ALA A 172 41.40 -3.19 -6.05
C ALA A 172 42.29 -3.77 -4.95
N THR A 173 41.92 -4.93 -4.40
CA THR A 173 42.68 -5.64 -3.36
C THR A 173 43.35 -6.87 -3.94
N CYS A 174 44.58 -7.17 -3.52
CA CYS A 174 45.29 -8.37 -3.90
C CYS A 174 44.53 -9.61 -3.38
N PRO A 175 44.22 -10.62 -4.21
CA PRO A 175 43.48 -11.80 -3.75
C PRO A 175 44.29 -12.70 -2.80
N THR A 176 45.62 -12.54 -2.76
CA THR A 176 46.52 -13.40 -1.96
C THR A 176 46.76 -12.84 -0.56
N CYS A 177 47.03 -11.55 -0.42
CA CYS A 177 47.33 -10.92 0.87
C CYS A 177 46.28 -9.89 1.33
N PHE A 178 45.23 -9.64 0.53
CA PHE A 178 44.15 -8.69 0.80
C PHE A 178 44.57 -7.22 1.00
N MET A 179 45.85 -6.88 0.71
CA MET A 179 46.33 -5.50 0.72
C MET A 179 45.81 -4.73 -0.50
N ALA A 180 45.63 -3.42 -0.34
CA ALA A 180 45.28 -2.51 -1.43
C ALA A 180 46.36 -2.53 -2.52
N LEU A 181 45.95 -2.79 -3.76
CA LEU A 181 46.88 -2.76 -4.89
C LEU A 181 47.20 -1.31 -5.25
N PRO A 182 48.49 -0.99 -5.51
CA PRO A 182 48.86 0.27 -6.14
C PRO A 182 48.21 0.36 -7.53
N ALA A 183 48.17 1.57 -8.12
CA ALA A 183 47.53 1.80 -9.41
C ALA A 183 48.09 0.96 -10.57
N THR A 184 49.26 0.36 -10.40
CA THR A 184 49.89 -0.58 -11.34
C THR A 184 49.22 -1.96 -11.38
N GLY A 185 48.41 -2.32 -10.37
CA GLY A 185 47.70 -3.59 -10.29
C GLY A 185 48.56 -4.79 -9.86
N ILE A 186 49.83 -4.57 -9.48
CA ILE A 186 50.78 -5.61 -9.05
C ILE A 186 51.04 -5.45 -7.54
N CYS A 187 51.08 -6.56 -6.80
CA CYS A 187 51.34 -6.57 -5.37
C CYS A 187 52.84 -6.76 -5.09
N ASP A 188 53.49 -5.73 -4.55
CA ASP A 188 54.93 -5.77 -4.23
C ASP A 188 55.29 -6.71 -3.05
N THR A 189 54.27 -7.23 -2.34
CA THR A 189 54.46 -8.12 -1.16
C THR A 189 54.33 -9.60 -1.50
N CYS A 190 53.86 -9.95 -2.70
CA CYS A 190 53.57 -11.34 -3.09
C CYS A 190 54.41 -11.83 -4.27
N GLU A 191 55.60 -11.25 -4.49
CA GLU A 191 56.61 -11.83 -5.41
C GLU A 191 57.05 -13.23 -4.97
#